data_AF-A0A529LRI6-F1
#
_entry.id   AF-A0A529LRI6-F1
#
_cell.length_a   1.000
_cell.length_b   1.000
_cell.length_c   1.000
_cell.angle_alpha   90.00
_cell.angle_beta   90.00
_cell.angle_gamma   90.00
#
_symmetry.space_group_name_H-M   'P 1'
#
loop_
_entity.id
_entity.type
_entity.pdbx_description
1 polymer ?
#
loop_
_entity_poly.entity_id
_entity_poly.type
_entity_poly.pdbx_seq_one_letter_code
_entity_poly.pdbx_strand_id
1 'polypeptide(L)'
;YWMEHPTFEGGNAVLANYSEFEVDASNEAFFSPTLAAMERLQIMNFGIRLIESPYPNVKKLIADLACTAPNMAEWMSSQLDQRLRCAAQLYVAWEQAPLASNQIELSKTDVDHAGVPRIELHWKKSPLERRTLLEGLKLFGTTLAQKNLGRVRIDDWIS
;
A
#
# COMPACT_ATOMS: atom_id res chain seq x y z
N TYR A 1 -16.72 -17.98 8.28
CA TYR A 1 -15.59 -17.25 8.90
C TYR A 1 -15.78 -15.75 8.65
N TRP A 2 -15.27 -14.89 9.53
CA TRP A 2 -15.21 -13.45 9.31
C TRP A 2 -13.88 -13.04 8.66
N MET A 3 -13.95 -12.22 7.62
CA MET A 3 -12.81 -11.64 6.91
C MET A 3 -13.05 -10.15 6.69
N GLU A 4 -11.96 -9.42 6.53
CA GLU A 4 -11.95 -8.01 6.17
C GLU A 4 -11.23 -7.85 4.82
N HIS A 5 -11.45 -6.74 4.13
CA HIS A 5 -10.64 -6.29 2.98
C HIS A 5 -10.14 -4.88 3.29
N PRO A 6 -9.07 -4.75 4.09
CA PRO A 6 -8.64 -3.45 4.56
C PRO A 6 -8.16 -2.57 3.41
N THR A 7 -8.44 -1.27 3.53
CA THR A 7 -7.89 -0.23 2.66
C THR A 7 -7.26 0.86 3.52
N PHE A 8 -6.00 1.21 3.22
CA PHE A 8 -5.29 2.23 4.01
C PHE A 8 -4.11 2.83 3.25
N GLU A 9 -3.51 3.90 3.78
CA GLU A 9 -2.26 4.45 3.24
C GLU A 9 -1.10 3.48 3.50
N GLY A 10 -0.42 3.08 2.43
CA GLY A 10 0.74 2.20 2.46
C GLY A 10 2.09 2.92 2.35
N GLY A 11 2.05 4.21 2.00
CA GLY A 11 3.23 5.04 1.83
C GLY A 11 3.10 6.00 0.67
N ASN A 12 4.26 6.42 0.16
CA ASN A 12 4.38 7.48 -0.83
C ASN A 12 5.36 7.08 -1.94
N ALA A 13 5.23 7.67 -3.11
CA ALA A 13 6.16 7.47 -4.22
C ALA A 13 6.61 8.80 -4.81
N VAL A 14 7.85 8.86 -5.27
CA VAL A 14 8.35 9.89 -6.19
C VAL A 14 8.36 9.29 -7.58
N LEU A 15 7.78 10.00 -8.55
CA LEU A 15 7.60 9.50 -9.92
C LEU A 15 8.55 10.21 -10.89
N ALA A 16 9.13 9.47 -11.83
CA ALA A 16 9.98 10.04 -12.88
C ALA A 16 9.13 10.73 -13.94
N ASN A 17 8.11 10.02 -14.42
CA ASN A 17 7.18 10.51 -15.43
C ASN A 17 5.79 9.97 -15.16
N TYR A 18 4.83 10.86 -14.88
CA TYR A 18 3.45 10.46 -14.64
C TYR A 18 2.74 9.98 -15.90
N SER A 19 3.15 10.45 -17.08
CA SER A 19 2.50 10.09 -18.35
C SER A 19 2.72 8.63 -18.77
N GLU A 20 3.60 7.91 -18.07
CA GLU A 20 3.85 6.47 -18.29
C GLU A 20 2.79 5.59 -17.61
N PHE A 21 1.89 6.18 -16.83
CA PHE A 21 0.82 5.46 -16.14
C PHE A 21 -0.50 5.64 -16.86
N GLU A 22 -1.20 4.53 -17.11
CA GLU A 22 -2.60 4.55 -17.49
C GLU A 22 -3.42 4.97 -16.27
N VAL A 23 -4.15 6.08 -16.40
CA VAL A 23 -4.94 6.67 -15.32
C VAL A 23 -6.42 6.75 -15.67
N ASP A 24 -7.26 6.75 -14.65
CA ASP A 24 -8.69 6.95 -14.77
C ASP A 24 -9.08 8.43 -14.93
N ALA A 25 -10.39 8.71 -14.95
CA ALA A 25 -10.92 10.07 -15.04
C ALA A 25 -10.59 10.97 -13.82
N SER A 26 -10.22 10.36 -12.69
CA SER A 26 -9.75 11.04 -11.48
C SER A 26 -8.23 11.22 -11.46
N ASN A 27 -7.55 10.86 -12.55
CA ASN A 27 -6.10 10.88 -12.69
C ASN A 27 -5.41 9.93 -11.70
N GLU A 28 -5.96 8.74 -11.48
CA GLU A 28 -5.41 7.71 -10.60
C GLU A 28 -5.04 6.44 -11.36
N ALA A 29 -3.94 5.80 -10.96
CA ALA A 29 -3.50 4.54 -11.55
C ALA A 29 -3.70 3.37 -10.57
N PHE A 30 -4.07 2.21 -11.10
CA PHE A 30 -4.35 1.01 -10.31
C PHE A 30 -3.41 -0.13 -10.69
N PHE A 31 -2.85 -0.79 -9.69
CA PHE A 31 -1.91 -1.89 -9.89
C PHE A 31 -2.28 -3.08 -9.01
N SER A 32 -2.06 -4.27 -9.54
CA SER A 32 -2.12 -5.53 -8.81
C SER A 32 -0.97 -6.44 -9.24
N PRO A 33 -0.50 -7.35 -8.36
CA PRO A 33 0.50 -8.33 -8.74
C PRO A 33 -0.12 -9.33 -9.73
N THR A 34 0.72 -9.86 -10.63
CA THR A 34 0.33 -11.00 -11.44
C THR A 34 0.18 -12.25 -10.57
N LEU A 35 -0.58 -13.24 -11.04
CA LEU A 35 -0.72 -14.53 -10.34
C LEU A 35 0.65 -15.17 -10.06
N ALA A 36 1.55 -15.19 -11.05
CA ALA A 36 2.90 -15.71 -10.88
C ALA A 36 3.72 -14.96 -9.81
N ALA A 37 3.51 -13.65 -9.66
CA ALA A 37 4.16 -12.88 -8.60
C ALA A 37 3.57 -13.23 -7.22
N MET A 38 2.25 -13.38 -7.11
CA MET A 38 1.58 -13.80 -5.88
C MET A 38 2.04 -15.19 -5.42
N GLU A 39 2.09 -16.16 -6.34
CA GLU A 39 2.57 -17.51 -6.07
C GLU A 39 4.05 -17.52 -5.65
N ARG A 40 4.91 -16.79 -6.36
CA ARG A 40 6.34 -16.72 -6.03
C ARG A 40 6.58 -16.09 -4.66
N LEU A 41 5.86 -15.03 -4.31
CA LEU A 41 6.03 -14.31 -3.05
C LEU A 41 5.22 -14.93 -1.90
N GLN A 42 4.32 -15.88 -2.20
CA GLN A 42 3.39 -16.50 -1.26
C GLN A 42 2.57 -15.43 -0.52
N ILE A 43 1.94 -14.55 -1.30
CA ILE A 43 1.07 -13.48 -0.83
C ILE A 43 -0.32 -13.61 -1.43
N MET A 44 -1.31 -12.99 -0.77
CA MET A 44 -2.66 -12.89 -1.30
C MET A 44 -2.79 -11.73 -2.29
N ASN A 45 -4.00 -11.53 -2.82
CA ASN A 45 -4.29 -10.40 -3.68
C ASN A 45 -4.04 -9.07 -2.94
N PHE A 46 -3.51 -8.13 -3.69
CA PHE A 46 -3.01 -6.85 -3.19
C PHE A 46 -3.19 -5.80 -4.29
N GLY A 47 -3.78 -4.67 -3.95
CA GLY A 47 -4.02 -3.57 -4.87
C GLY A 47 -3.29 -2.31 -4.42
N ILE A 48 -2.76 -1.56 -5.37
CA ILE A 48 -2.27 -0.19 -5.16
C ILE A 48 -3.12 0.74 -6.00
N ARG A 49 -3.67 1.76 -5.36
CA ARG A 49 -4.19 2.97 -5.96
C ARG A 49 -3.14 4.06 -5.78
N LEU A 50 -2.60 4.52 -6.90
CA LEU A 50 -1.59 5.56 -6.98
C LEU A 50 -2.28 6.88 -7.30
N ILE A 51 -2.24 7.80 -6.34
CA ILE A 51 -2.93 9.09 -6.43
C ILE A 51 -1.87 10.19 -6.54
N GLU A 52 -1.82 10.89 -7.67
CA GLU A 52 -0.94 12.04 -7.85
C GLU A 52 -1.25 13.11 -6.78
N SER A 53 -0.23 13.54 -6.05
CA SER A 53 -0.36 14.52 -4.99
C SER A 53 0.81 15.50 -5.03
N PRO A 54 0.59 16.81 -4.85
CA PRO A 54 1.68 17.75 -4.69
C PRO A 54 2.58 17.30 -3.54
N TYR A 55 3.90 17.27 -3.73
CA TYR A 55 4.82 17.00 -2.63
C TYR A 55 5.30 18.30 -1.99
N PRO A 56 4.69 18.77 -0.89
CA PRO A 56 5.28 19.85 -0.13
C PRO A 56 6.63 19.37 0.41
N ASN A 57 7.69 20.16 0.19
CA ASN A 57 9.05 19.91 0.70
C ASN A 57 9.92 18.88 -0.05
N VAL A 58 9.68 18.64 -1.35
CA VAL A 58 10.56 17.78 -2.18
C VAL A 58 12.05 18.15 -2.09
N LYS A 59 12.35 19.44 -2.00
CA LYS A 59 13.73 19.94 -1.85
C LYS A 59 14.38 19.48 -0.54
N LYS A 60 13.60 19.42 0.56
CA LYS A 60 14.09 18.93 1.86
C LYS A 60 14.39 17.43 1.79
N LEU A 61 13.48 16.65 1.20
CA LEU A 61 13.69 15.22 0.99
C LEU A 61 14.97 14.94 0.19
N ILE A 62 15.24 15.69 -0.88
CA ILE A 62 16.48 15.57 -1.66
C ILE A 62 17.70 15.92 -0.81
N ALA A 63 17.64 16.99 -0.03
CA ALA A 63 18.75 17.38 0.86
C ALA A 63 19.05 16.30 1.90
N ASP A 64 18.02 15.72 2.52
CA ASP A 64 18.16 14.63 3.49
C ASP A 64 18.75 13.37 2.83
N LEU A 65 18.33 13.06 1.60
CA LEU A 65 18.87 11.96 0.81
C LEU A 65 20.31 12.20 0.34
N ALA A 66 20.75 13.44 0.13
CA ALA A 66 22.13 13.70 -0.29
C ALA A 66 23.16 13.18 0.73
N CYS A 67 22.78 13.15 2.01
CA CYS A 67 23.63 12.65 3.09
C CYS A 67 23.65 11.11 3.22
N THR A 68 22.58 10.43 2.80
CA THR A 68 22.36 8.99 3.09
C THR A 68 22.30 8.11 1.84
N ALA A 69 21.90 8.68 0.70
CA ALA A 69 21.71 8.03 -0.59
C ALA A 69 22.01 9.03 -1.73
N PRO A 70 23.28 9.42 -1.95
CA PRO A 70 23.66 10.49 -2.88
C PRO A 70 23.19 10.22 -4.32
N ASN A 71 23.27 8.98 -4.80
CA ASN A 71 22.79 8.61 -6.14
C ASN A 71 21.26 8.81 -6.28
N MET A 72 20.50 8.62 -5.20
CA MET A 72 19.05 8.85 -5.20
C MET A 72 18.74 10.36 -5.18
N ALA A 73 19.50 11.14 -4.41
CA ALA A 73 19.37 12.60 -4.40
C ALA A 73 19.69 13.22 -5.76
N GLU A 74 20.73 12.74 -6.44
CA GLU A 74 21.09 13.17 -7.80
C GLU A 74 19.98 12.83 -8.80
N TRP A 75 19.49 11.59 -8.79
CA TRP A 75 18.35 11.18 -9.61
C TRP A 75 17.14 12.08 -9.36
N MET A 76 16.72 12.27 -8.11
CA MET A 76 15.55 13.12 -7.79
C MET A 76 15.75 14.58 -8.22
N SER A 77 16.97 15.10 -8.11
CA SER A 77 17.30 16.47 -8.55
C SER A 77 17.14 16.62 -10.06
N SER A 78 17.62 15.64 -10.85
CA SER A 78 17.45 15.64 -12.31
C SER A 78 15.99 15.61 -12.76
N GLN A 79 15.12 15.00 -11.95
CA GLN A 79 13.69 14.95 -12.25
C GLN A 79 13.04 16.33 -11.93
N LEU A 80 13.48 17.04 -10.87
CA LEU A 80 12.96 18.35 -10.47
C LEU A 80 13.01 19.39 -11.58
N ASP A 81 14.11 19.42 -12.33
CA ASP A 81 14.33 20.37 -13.42
C ASP A 81 13.36 20.16 -14.60
N GLN A 82 12.66 19.01 -14.65
CA GLN A 82 11.68 18.67 -15.69
C GLN A 82 10.23 19.06 -15.33
N ARG A 83 10.02 19.95 -14.34
CA ARG A 83 8.70 20.44 -13.84
C ARG A 83 7.86 19.35 -13.18
N LEU A 84 8.34 18.82 -12.05
CA LEU A 84 7.64 17.76 -11.31
C LEU A 84 6.22 18.11 -10.86
N ARG A 85 5.34 17.14 -11.05
CA ARG A 85 4.11 16.91 -10.28
C ARG A 85 4.27 15.68 -9.35
N CYS A 86 5.47 15.41 -8.86
CA CYS A 86 5.89 14.02 -8.68
C CYS A 86 5.99 13.52 -7.24
N ALA A 87 4.92 13.68 -6.46
CA ALA A 87 4.63 12.65 -5.47
C ALA A 87 3.31 11.97 -5.77
N ALA A 88 3.21 10.75 -5.31
CA ALA A 88 1.94 10.07 -5.23
C ALA A 88 1.77 9.44 -3.86
N GLN A 89 0.54 9.50 -3.35
CA GLN A 89 0.14 8.71 -2.20
C GLN A 89 -0.21 7.30 -2.69
N LEU A 90 0.22 6.28 -1.96
CA LEU A 90 -0.07 4.89 -2.25
C LEU A 90 -1.16 4.42 -1.29
N TYR A 91 -2.41 4.40 -1.76
CA TYR A 91 -3.47 3.70 -1.06
C TYR A 91 -3.43 2.23 -1.44
N VAL A 92 -3.45 1.37 -0.44
CA VAL A 92 -3.38 -0.07 -0.63
C VAL A 92 -4.70 -0.72 -0.25
N ALA A 93 -5.03 -1.81 -0.94
CA ALA A 93 -6.07 -2.75 -0.55
C ALA A 93 -5.45 -4.15 -0.46
N TRP A 94 -5.81 -4.93 0.55
CA TRP A 94 -5.32 -6.32 0.64
C TRP A 94 -6.38 -7.24 1.24
N GLU A 95 -6.21 -8.53 0.97
CA GLU A 95 -7.11 -9.57 1.46
C GLU A 95 -6.73 -10.03 2.86
N GLN A 96 -7.71 -10.56 3.60
CA GLN A 96 -7.46 -11.38 4.78
C GLN A 96 -7.76 -12.85 4.46
N ALA A 97 -6.88 -13.76 4.87
CA ALA A 97 -7.11 -15.18 4.70
C ALA A 97 -8.29 -15.65 5.56
N PRO A 98 -9.06 -16.65 5.09
CA PRO A 98 -10.09 -17.27 5.91
C PRO A 98 -9.44 -18.01 7.08
N LEU A 99 -9.78 -17.61 8.31
CA LEU A 99 -9.42 -18.34 9.52
C LEU A 99 -10.70 -18.91 10.13
N ALA A 100 -10.71 -20.22 10.39
CA ALA A 100 -11.88 -20.89 10.99
C ALA A 100 -12.22 -20.30 12.37
N SER A 101 -11.22 -19.85 13.13
CA SER A 101 -11.42 -19.17 14.41
C SER A 101 -12.02 -17.77 14.28
N ASN A 102 -12.04 -17.19 13.09
CA ASN A 102 -12.69 -15.91 12.87
C ASN A 102 -14.15 -16.16 12.58
N GLN A 103 -15.03 -15.74 13.48
CA GLN A 103 -16.45 -16.07 13.40
C GLN A 103 -17.29 -15.09 14.18
N ILE A 104 -18.58 -15.10 13.86
CA ILE A 104 -19.61 -14.37 14.60
C ILE A 104 -20.43 -15.41 15.35
N GLU A 105 -20.56 -15.24 16.66
CA GLU A 105 -21.44 -16.03 17.51
C GLU A 105 -22.48 -15.14 18.19
N LEU A 106 -23.55 -15.77 18.68
CA LEU A 106 -24.48 -15.11 19.59
C LEU A 106 -24.08 -15.44 21.02
N SER A 107 -24.02 -14.41 21.87
CA SER A 107 -23.68 -14.57 23.27
C SER A 107 -24.65 -15.52 23.95
N LYS A 108 -24.10 -16.44 24.74
CA LYS A 108 -24.91 -17.39 25.52
C LYS A 108 -25.39 -16.79 26.84
N THR A 109 -24.85 -15.64 27.22
CA THR A 109 -25.06 -15.04 28.54
C THR A 109 -25.46 -13.57 28.50
N ASP A 110 -25.18 -12.86 27.41
CA ASP A 110 -25.48 -11.43 27.27
C ASP A 110 -26.60 -11.18 26.25
N VAL A 111 -27.55 -10.32 26.62
CA VAL A 111 -28.70 -9.94 25.80
C VAL A 111 -28.84 -8.42 25.76
N ASP A 112 -29.40 -7.90 24.67
CA ASP A 112 -29.77 -6.49 24.60
C ASP A 112 -31.05 -6.18 25.38
N HIS A 113 -31.50 -4.93 25.32
CA HIS A 113 -32.69 -4.48 26.04
C HIS A 113 -33.99 -5.15 25.58
N ALA A 114 -34.02 -5.69 24.36
CA ALA A 114 -35.17 -6.42 23.82
C ALA A 114 -35.08 -7.94 24.12
N GLY A 115 -34.04 -8.39 24.83
CA GLY A 115 -33.80 -9.81 25.13
C GLY A 115 -33.14 -10.59 24.00
N VAL A 116 -32.61 -9.91 22.97
CA VAL A 116 -31.91 -10.55 21.85
C VAL A 116 -30.45 -10.82 22.25
N PRO A 117 -29.92 -12.04 22.06
CA PRO A 117 -28.51 -12.33 22.30
C PRO A 117 -27.57 -11.34 21.58
N ARG A 118 -26.60 -10.81 22.32
CA ARG A 118 -25.58 -9.90 21.75
C ARG A 118 -24.70 -10.64 20.76
N ILE A 119 -24.21 -9.92 19.75
CA ILE A 119 -23.27 -10.45 18.76
C ILE A 119 -21.86 -10.44 19.36
N GLU A 120 -21.17 -11.59 19.31
CA GLU A 120 -19.77 -11.75 19.70
C GLU A 120 -18.92 -11.94 18.42
N LEU A 121 -18.01 -10.99 18.17
CA LEU A 121 -17.06 -11.07 17.07
C LEU A 121 -15.73 -11.64 17.57
N HIS A 122 -15.41 -12.86 17.14
CA HIS A 122 -14.10 -13.45 17.31
C HIS A 122 -13.28 -13.15 16.07
N TRP A 123 -12.28 -12.29 16.18
CA TRP A 123 -11.49 -11.87 15.03
C TRP A 123 -10.02 -11.70 15.35
N LYS A 124 -9.17 -12.33 14.55
CA LYS A 124 -7.72 -12.13 14.56
C LYS A 124 -7.19 -12.04 13.13
N LYS A 125 -6.14 -11.22 12.96
CA LYS A 125 -5.30 -11.21 11.76
C LYS A 125 -4.20 -12.27 11.88
N SER A 126 -3.68 -12.75 10.75
CA SER A 126 -2.53 -13.65 10.71
C SER A 126 -1.27 -12.88 10.29
N PRO A 127 -0.09 -13.52 10.36
CA PRO A 127 1.12 -12.93 9.78
C PRO A 127 1.06 -12.77 8.25
N LEU A 128 0.18 -13.49 7.55
CA LEU A 128 0.09 -13.46 6.09
C LEU A 128 -0.40 -12.11 5.56
N GLU A 129 -1.28 -11.41 6.28
CA GLU A 129 -1.76 -10.09 5.89
C GLU A 129 -0.61 -9.08 5.89
N ARG A 130 0.19 -9.05 6.96
CA ARG A 130 1.37 -8.18 7.04
C ARG A 130 2.38 -8.50 5.94
N ARG A 131 2.63 -9.80 5.68
CA ARG A 131 3.51 -10.22 4.59
C ARG A 131 2.99 -9.75 3.23
N THR A 132 1.68 -9.92 2.98
CA THR A 132 1.03 -9.52 1.73
C THR A 132 1.21 -8.02 1.48
N LEU A 133 0.96 -7.20 2.50
CA LEU A 133 1.14 -5.76 2.45
C LEU A 133 2.61 -5.37 2.17
N LEU A 134 3.55 -5.90 2.97
CA LEU A 134 4.95 -5.53 2.87
C LEU A 134 5.59 -6.00 1.55
N GLU A 135 5.37 -7.24 1.16
CA GLU A 135 5.93 -7.79 -0.08
C GLU A 135 5.24 -7.21 -1.32
N GLY A 136 3.94 -6.88 -1.25
CA GLY A 136 3.23 -6.18 -2.32
C GLY A 136 3.81 -4.79 -2.58
N LEU A 137 4.04 -4.00 -1.52
CA LEU A 137 4.68 -2.68 -1.63
C LEU A 137 6.13 -2.77 -2.12
N LYS A 138 6.92 -3.75 -1.63
CA LYS A 138 8.29 -3.99 -2.12
C LYS A 138 8.31 -4.39 -3.59
N LEU A 139 7.39 -5.26 -4.03
CA LEU A 139 7.26 -5.67 -5.42
C LEU A 139 7.00 -4.46 -6.31
N PHE A 140 6.04 -3.61 -5.92
CA PHE A 140 5.72 -2.39 -6.64
C PHE A 140 6.91 -1.42 -6.70
N GLY A 141 7.53 -1.12 -5.56
CA GLY A 141 8.68 -0.23 -5.49
C GLY A 141 9.88 -0.74 -6.29
N THR A 142 10.15 -2.05 -6.25
CA THR A 142 11.20 -2.68 -7.06
C THR A 142 10.90 -2.57 -8.55
N THR A 143 9.64 -2.78 -8.95
CA THR A 143 9.21 -2.67 -10.34
C THR A 143 9.37 -1.23 -10.85
N LEU A 144 8.96 -0.23 -10.06
CA LEU A 144 9.16 1.18 -10.41
C LEU A 144 10.65 1.54 -10.53
N ALA A 145 11.49 1.05 -9.61
CA ALA A 145 12.93 1.31 -9.65
C ALA A 145 13.60 0.68 -10.87
N GLN A 146 13.30 -0.58 -11.18
CA GLN A 146 13.86 -1.32 -12.32
C GLN A 146 13.48 -0.70 -13.67
N LYS A 147 12.26 -0.16 -13.77
CA LYS A 147 11.79 0.52 -14.98
C LYS A 147 12.15 2.00 -15.02
N ASN A 148 12.87 2.51 -14.00
CA ASN A 148 13.17 3.92 -13.82
C ASN A 148 11.93 4.84 -13.82
N LEU A 149 10.80 4.32 -13.34
CA LEU A 149 9.51 5.03 -13.27
C LEU A 149 9.30 5.77 -11.95
N GLY A 150 10.02 5.38 -10.89
CA GLY A 150 9.86 6.04 -9.60
C GLY A 150 10.59 5.35 -8.45
N ARG A 151 10.41 5.87 -7.23
CA ARG A 151 10.91 5.32 -5.96
C ARG A 151 9.80 5.35 -4.92
N VAL A 152 9.67 4.28 -4.15
CA VAL A 152 8.63 4.12 -3.12
C VAL A 152 9.24 4.25 -1.73
N ARG A 153 8.57 4.99 -0.85
CA ARG A 153 8.75 4.99 0.59
C ARG A 153 7.56 4.26 1.21
N ILE A 154 7.82 3.15 1.90
CA ILE A 154 6.83 2.43 2.70
C ILE A 154 6.65 3.16 4.03
N ASP A 155 5.43 3.23 4.55
CA ASP A 155 5.18 3.85 5.85
C ASP A 155 5.68 3.03 7.03
N ASP A 156 6.10 3.74 8.08
CA ASP A 156 6.77 3.18 9.25
C ASP A 156 5.92 2.16 10.03
N TRP A 157 4.59 2.29 9.97
CA TRP A 157 3.68 1.35 10.63
C TRP A 157 3.69 -0.05 9.99
N ILE A 158 4.18 -0.16 8.76
CA ILE A 158 4.30 -1.40 8.00
C ILE A 158 5.69 -2.01 8.19
N SER A 159 6.74 -1.17 8.16
CA SER A 159 8.16 -1.56 8.12
C SER A 159 8.66 -2.20 9.41
#